data_AF-A0A6V7I296-F1
#
_entry.id   AF-A0A6V7I296-F1
#
_cell.length_a   1.000
_cell.length_b   1.000
_cell.length_c   1.000
_cell.angle_alpha   90.00
_cell.angle_beta   90.00
_cell.angle_gamma   90.00
#
_symmetry.space_group_name_H-M   'P 1'
#
loop_
_entity.id
_entity.type
_entity.pdbx_description
1 polymer ?
#
loop_
_entity_poly.entity_id
_entity_poly.type
_entity_poly.pdbx_seq_one_letter_code
_entity_poly.pdbx_strand_id
1 'polypeptide(L)'
;VQALSGPNEFSEFYSRLKSIKEFYRRHPNEISVPMSVEFEELAKMRENPTEELQNLVDFTDEEGYGKYLDLHECYEKYVNLKGIEKIDYITYLSTFDHLFDIPRERKNAEYRRYLEALLEYLANYIGRVKPILDISKELTDAQKEFEVQWENGTFQGWPKETGSALANVGAHLELSGFSSWEELASLGLDRLKSALMALGMKCGGTLEERAQRLWKTKNGAQLDPNSLAKNKKGKGGKEKDVEKQKEIARLECQVYKLSDLVSNQRVATKENVQRKQARTEGERGDSDAEASASESEEEDDNEVPYNPKNLPLGWDGKPIPYWLYKLHGLNISYNCEICGNFTYKGPKAFQRHFAEWRHAHGMRCLGIPNTAHFANVTQIEDALALWEKLKTQKQAERWQPEQEEEFEDSLGNVVNRKTYEDLKRQGLL
;
A
#
# COMPACT_ATOMS: atom_id res chain seq x y z
N VAL A 1 22.92 -25.74 49.33
CA VAL A 1 23.14 -24.60 50.25
C VAL A 1 23.63 -25.06 51.62
N GLN A 2 23.04 -26.08 52.26
CA GLN A 2 23.53 -26.61 53.55
C GLN A 2 24.94 -27.24 53.54
N ALA A 3 25.43 -27.72 52.40
CA ALA A 3 26.80 -28.26 52.30
C ALA A 3 27.89 -27.16 52.31
N LEU A 4 27.54 -25.96 51.82
CA LEU A 4 28.44 -24.80 51.69
C LEU A 4 28.57 -23.98 52.98
N SER A 5 27.84 -24.31 54.05
CA SER A 5 27.75 -23.52 55.28
C SER A 5 28.18 -24.36 56.49
N GLY A 6 29.45 -24.74 56.52
CA GLY A 6 30.06 -25.52 57.61
C GLY A 6 31.59 -25.54 57.48
N PRO A 7 32.37 -25.92 58.51
CA PRO A 7 33.83 -25.71 58.58
C PRO A 7 34.69 -26.42 57.52
N ASN A 8 34.06 -27.17 56.60
CA ASN A 8 34.68 -27.94 55.52
C ASN A 8 34.45 -27.33 54.12
N GLU A 9 34.08 -26.05 54.01
CA GLU A 9 33.78 -25.36 52.73
C GLU A 9 34.93 -25.53 51.71
N PHE A 10 36.18 -25.42 52.18
CA PHE A 10 37.36 -25.63 51.33
C PHE A 10 37.46 -27.06 50.82
N SER A 11 37.19 -28.07 51.66
CA SER A 11 37.23 -29.48 51.24
C SER A 11 36.17 -29.77 50.18
N GLU A 12 34.96 -29.24 50.35
CA GLU A 12 33.90 -29.38 49.36
C GLU A 12 34.25 -28.64 48.05
N PHE A 13 34.79 -27.41 48.15
CA PHE A 13 35.27 -26.66 47.00
C PHE A 13 36.35 -27.42 46.23
N TYR A 14 37.36 -27.97 46.90
CA TYR A 14 38.42 -28.74 46.26
C TYR A 14 37.93 -30.06 45.66
N SER A 15 36.93 -30.70 46.28
CA SER A 15 36.27 -31.89 45.72
C SER A 15 35.56 -31.58 44.40
N ARG A 16 34.79 -30.48 44.36
CA ARG A 16 34.12 -30.00 43.13
C ARG A 16 35.12 -29.51 42.08
N LEU A 17 36.18 -28.81 42.48
CA LEU A 17 37.24 -28.40 41.56
C LEU A 17 37.95 -29.61 40.95
N LYS A 18 38.18 -30.67 41.75
CA LYS A 18 38.78 -31.91 41.27
C LYS A 18 37.88 -32.60 40.24
N SER A 19 36.56 -32.67 40.48
CA SER A 19 35.64 -33.26 39.51
C SER A 19 35.61 -32.47 38.19
N ILE A 20 35.62 -31.14 38.26
CA ILE A 20 35.69 -30.26 37.09
C ILE A 20 37.00 -30.46 36.32
N LYS A 21 38.14 -30.47 37.01
CA LYS A 21 39.46 -30.72 36.39
C LYS A 21 39.54 -32.11 35.74
N GLU A 22 38.94 -33.11 36.38
CA GLU A 22 38.88 -34.47 35.84
C GLU A 22 37.97 -34.56 34.61
N PHE A 23 36.86 -33.82 34.59
CA PHE A 23 36.00 -33.68 33.42
C PHE A 23 36.77 -33.10 32.22
N TYR A 24 37.46 -31.98 32.38
CA TYR A 24 38.25 -31.37 31.30
C TYR A 24 39.48 -32.21 30.90
N ARG A 25 40.03 -33.01 31.83
CA ARG A 25 41.10 -33.97 31.50
C ARG A 25 40.58 -35.13 30.64
N ARG A 26 39.32 -35.53 30.79
CA ARG A 26 38.66 -36.58 29.97
C ARG A 26 38.18 -36.05 28.62
N HIS A 27 37.89 -34.75 28.52
CA HIS A 27 37.43 -34.08 27.30
C HIS A 27 38.45 -33.02 26.82
N PRO A 28 39.70 -33.41 26.50
CA PRO A 28 40.76 -32.46 26.13
C PRO A 28 40.51 -31.74 24.79
N ASN A 29 39.59 -32.25 23.97
CA ASN A 29 39.24 -31.70 22.66
C ASN A 29 37.93 -30.89 22.68
N GLU A 30 37.27 -30.78 23.84
CA GLU A 30 36.08 -29.93 24.00
C GLU A 30 36.55 -28.48 24.14
N ILE A 31 36.84 -27.86 23.00
CA ILE A 31 37.19 -26.44 22.92
C ILE A 31 35.90 -25.67 23.20
N SER A 32 35.86 -24.88 24.28
CA SER A 32 34.79 -23.89 24.45
C SER A 32 34.89 -22.92 23.28
N VAL A 33 33.99 -23.01 22.32
CA VAL A 33 33.91 -22.07 21.20
C VAL A 33 33.68 -20.69 21.82
N PRO A 34 34.65 -19.76 21.74
CA PRO A 34 34.44 -18.43 22.25
C PRO A 34 33.32 -17.77 21.44
N MET A 35 32.50 -16.94 22.09
CA MET A 35 31.40 -16.24 21.43
C MET A 35 31.85 -15.45 20.19
N SER A 36 33.11 -15.04 20.12
CA SER A 36 33.72 -14.39 18.95
C SER A 36 33.69 -15.26 17.69
N VAL A 37 33.81 -16.58 17.81
CA VAL A 37 33.75 -17.50 16.66
C VAL A 37 32.33 -17.58 16.10
N GLU A 38 31.30 -17.57 16.95
CA GLU A 38 29.90 -17.51 16.49
C GLU A 38 29.62 -16.18 15.77
N PHE A 39 30.17 -15.06 16.26
CA PHE A 39 30.07 -13.76 15.57
C PHE A 39 30.83 -13.73 14.24
N GLU A 40 32.01 -14.35 14.16
CA GLU A 40 32.79 -14.48 12.93
C GLU A 40 32.09 -15.38 11.90
N GLU A 41 31.44 -16.46 12.34
CA GLU A 41 30.64 -17.32 11.47
C GLU A 41 29.38 -16.61 10.95
N LEU A 42 28.68 -15.87 11.81
CA LEU A 42 27.55 -15.01 11.40
C LEU A 42 27.98 -13.92 10.41
N ALA A 43 29.16 -13.33 10.59
CA ALA A 43 29.72 -12.36 9.65
C ALA A 43 30.02 -13.02 8.29
N LYS A 44 30.65 -14.20 8.29
CA LYS A 44 30.89 -14.97 7.05
C LYS A 44 29.61 -15.40 6.34
N MET A 45 28.58 -15.79 7.08
CA MET A 45 27.25 -16.12 6.53
C MET A 45 26.57 -14.90 5.91
N ARG A 46 26.82 -13.69 6.42
CA ARG A 46 26.32 -12.44 5.83
C ARG A 46 27.13 -12.00 4.61
N GLU A 47 28.43 -12.23 4.59
CA GLU A 47 29.32 -11.86 3.47
C GLU A 47 29.16 -12.79 2.25
N ASN A 48 28.85 -14.07 2.47
CA ASN A 48 28.51 -15.05 1.43
C ASN A 48 27.21 -15.78 1.81
N PRO A 49 26.05 -15.13 1.71
CA PRO A 49 24.78 -15.80 1.93
C PRO A 49 24.64 -16.91 0.89
N THR A 50 24.32 -18.13 1.32
CA THR A 50 23.80 -19.15 0.42
C THR A 50 22.48 -18.66 -0.17
N GLU A 51 22.07 -19.14 -1.36
CA GLU A 51 20.76 -18.78 -1.95
C GLU A 51 19.60 -18.98 -0.94
N GLU A 52 19.71 -19.97 -0.06
CA GLU A 52 18.76 -20.25 1.04
C GLU A 52 18.74 -19.19 2.16
N LEU A 53 19.85 -18.49 2.40
CA LEU A 53 19.93 -17.37 3.36
C LEU A 53 19.61 -16.01 2.73
N GLN A 54 19.70 -15.90 1.40
CA GLN A 54 19.40 -14.66 0.70
C GLN A 54 17.89 -14.37 0.72
N ASN A 55 17.07 -15.42 0.68
CA ASN A 55 15.61 -15.35 0.80
C ASN A 55 15.13 -15.90 2.15
N LEU A 56 15.53 -15.27 3.26
CA LEU A 56 15.03 -15.65 4.60
C LEU A 56 13.50 -15.48 4.74
N VAL A 57 12.89 -14.69 3.86
CA VAL A 57 11.48 -14.33 3.88
C VAL A 57 10.96 -14.27 2.45
N ASP A 58 9.96 -15.11 2.15
CA ASP A 58 9.33 -15.16 0.83
C ASP A 58 8.35 -14.00 0.64
N PHE A 59 8.60 -13.17 -0.38
CA PHE A 59 7.66 -12.17 -0.87
C PHE A 59 7.16 -12.58 -2.26
N THR A 60 5.95 -12.17 -2.61
CA THR A 60 5.52 -12.30 -4.01
C THR A 60 6.19 -11.22 -4.86
N ASP A 61 6.32 -11.47 -6.17
CA ASP A 61 6.93 -10.51 -7.09
C ASP A 61 6.20 -9.14 -7.07
N GLU A 62 4.87 -9.15 -6.91
CA GLU A 62 4.07 -7.93 -6.81
C GLU A 62 4.26 -7.17 -5.48
N GLU A 63 4.70 -7.85 -4.41
CA GLU A 63 5.03 -7.21 -3.13
C GLU A 63 6.38 -6.50 -3.14
N GLY A 64 7.28 -6.86 -4.07
CA GLY A 64 8.59 -6.24 -4.25
C GLY A 64 9.38 -6.15 -2.94
N TYR A 65 9.59 -7.31 -2.29
CA TYR A 65 10.34 -7.43 -1.03
C TYR A 65 9.85 -6.50 0.11
N GLY A 66 8.53 -6.26 0.16
CA GLY A 66 7.91 -5.42 1.19
C GLY A 66 7.77 -3.94 0.83
N LYS A 67 8.06 -3.56 -0.42
CA LYS A 67 7.84 -2.21 -0.95
C LYS A 67 6.36 -1.95 -1.23
N TYR A 68 5.64 -2.97 -1.69
CA TYR A 68 4.23 -2.90 -2.09
C TYR A 68 3.37 -3.96 -1.41
N LEU A 69 2.07 -3.73 -1.36
CA LEU A 69 1.06 -4.67 -0.89
C LEU A 69 0.35 -5.30 -2.10
N ASP A 70 0.30 -6.62 -2.15
CA ASP A 70 -0.56 -7.33 -3.09
C ASP A 70 -1.96 -7.54 -2.48
N LEU A 71 -2.84 -6.57 -2.72
CA LEU A 71 -4.23 -6.62 -2.26
C LEU A 71 -5.20 -7.05 -3.36
N HIS A 72 -4.72 -7.62 -4.48
CA HIS A 72 -5.61 -7.95 -5.60
C HIS A 72 -6.61 -9.06 -5.22
N GLU A 73 -6.15 -10.11 -4.53
CA GLU A 73 -7.02 -11.19 -4.06
C GLU A 73 -8.07 -10.68 -3.06
N CYS A 74 -7.68 -9.76 -2.16
CA CYS A 74 -8.60 -9.13 -1.22
C CYS A 74 -9.64 -8.24 -1.94
N TYR A 75 -9.21 -7.52 -2.97
CA TYR A 75 -10.09 -6.69 -3.80
C TYR A 75 -11.14 -7.53 -4.55
N GLU A 76 -10.76 -8.66 -5.13
CA GLU A 76 -11.72 -9.55 -5.77
C GLU A 76 -12.79 -10.05 -4.78
N LYS A 77 -12.37 -10.42 -3.56
CA LYS A 77 -13.30 -10.78 -2.48
C LYS A 77 -14.21 -9.61 -2.10
N TYR A 78 -13.69 -8.39 -2.05
CA TYR A 78 -14.47 -7.18 -1.76
C TYR A 78 -15.54 -6.90 -2.83
N VAL A 79 -15.17 -6.93 -4.12
CA VAL A 79 -16.09 -6.67 -5.25
C VAL A 79 -17.23 -7.69 -5.32
N ASN A 80 -16.98 -8.90 -4.80
CA ASN A 80 -17.96 -9.98 -4.73
C ASN A 80 -18.93 -9.86 -3.54
N LEU A 81 -18.74 -8.90 -2.64
CA LEU A 81 -19.65 -8.67 -1.51
C LEU A 81 -21.02 -8.16 -1.98
N LYS A 82 -22.08 -8.80 -1.47
CA LYS A 82 -23.45 -8.47 -1.89
C LYS A 82 -23.94 -7.15 -1.29
N GLY A 83 -24.32 -6.23 -2.19
CA GLY A 83 -24.97 -4.97 -1.80
C GLY A 83 -24.01 -3.88 -1.36
N ILE A 84 -22.73 -4.02 -1.68
CA ILE A 84 -21.70 -2.98 -1.63
C ILE A 84 -21.49 -2.47 -3.06
N GLU A 85 -21.23 -1.17 -3.20
CA GLU A 85 -20.93 -0.57 -4.51
C GLU A 85 -19.60 -1.08 -5.04
N LYS A 86 -19.57 -1.39 -6.34
CA LYS A 86 -18.34 -1.83 -7.00
C LYS A 86 -17.47 -0.61 -7.28
N ILE A 87 -16.32 -0.57 -6.62
CA ILE A 87 -15.29 0.46 -6.80
C ILE A 87 -14.13 -0.11 -7.61
N ASP A 88 -13.32 0.75 -8.21
CA ASP A 88 -12.07 0.37 -8.87
C ASP A 88 -10.96 0.08 -7.85
N TYR A 89 -9.88 -0.56 -8.31
CA TYR A 89 -8.79 -1.00 -7.44
C TYR A 89 -8.06 0.17 -6.75
N ILE A 90 -7.88 1.31 -7.43
CA ILE A 90 -7.20 2.47 -6.82
C ILE A 90 -8.04 3.08 -5.70
N THR A 91 -9.35 3.17 -5.91
CA THR A 91 -10.29 3.61 -4.86
C THR A 91 -10.27 2.63 -3.70
N TYR A 92 -10.33 1.32 -3.97
CA TYR A 92 -10.21 0.29 -2.93
C TYR A 92 -8.93 0.44 -2.10
N LEU A 93 -7.76 0.60 -2.73
CA LEU A 93 -6.50 0.83 -2.01
C LEU A 93 -6.52 2.08 -1.11
N SER A 94 -7.38 3.05 -1.42
CA SER A 94 -7.52 4.28 -0.65
C SER A 94 -8.55 4.20 0.47
N THR A 95 -9.47 3.23 0.43
CA THR A 95 -10.64 3.18 1.32
C THR A 95 -10.87 1.82 1.96
N PHE A 96 -9.98 0.83 1.77
CA PHE A 96 -10.17 -0.52 2.35
C PHE A 96 -10.18 -0.52 3.88
N ASP A 97 -9.58 0.50 4.51
CA ASP A 97 -9.59 0.77 5.94
C ASP A 97 -10.78 1.67 6.36
N HIS A 98 -11.60 2.16 5.44
CA HIS A 98 -12.81 2.92 5.76
C HIS A 98 -14.02 2.01 6.01
N LEU A 99 -13.85 1.02 6.89
CA LEU A 99 -14.89 0.02 7.20
C LEU A 99 -16.11 0.62 7.94
N PHE A 100 -15.99 1.86 8.43
CA PHE A 100 -17.08 2.62 9.04
C PHE A 100 -18.10 3.14 8.03
N ASP A 101 -17.75 3.26 6.75
CA ASP A 101 -18.66 3.68 5.69
C ASP A 101 -19.64 2.55 5.27
N ILE A 102 -19.29 1.29 5.58
CA ILE A 102 -20.11 0.13 5.24
C ILE A 102 -21.31 0.03 6.19
N PRO A 103 -22.56 0.05 5.67
CA PRO A 103 -23.75 -0.07 6.52
C PRO A 103 -23.79 -1.38 7.30
N ARG A 104 -24.31 -1.34 8.53
CA ARG A 104 -24.41 -2.52 9.42
C ARG A 104 -25.16 -3.68 8.79
N GLU A 105 -26.19 -3.39 7.99
CA GLU A 105 -27.02 -4.38 7.30
C GLU A 105 -26.22 -5.17 6.25
N ARG A 106 -25.11 -4.63 5.78
CA ARG A 106 -24.22 -5.27 4.80
C ARG A 106 -23.07 -6.05 5.46
N LYS A 107 -22.85 -5.89 6.77
CA LYS A 107 -21.83 -6.61 7.55
C LYS A 107 -22.29 -8.04 7.87
N ASN A 108 -22.40 -8.84 6.83
CA ASN A 108 -22.87 -10.23 6.89
C ASN A 108 -21.70 -11.24 7.06
N ALA A 109 -21.99 -12.53 6.94
CA ALA A 109 -20.97 -13.58 7.05
C ALA A 109 -19.94 -13.58 5.89
N GLU A 110 -20.32 -13.13 4.69
CA GLU A 110 -19.38 -12.99 3.55
C GLU A 110 -18.40 -11.84 3.82
N TYR A 111 -18.89 -10.72 4.35
CA TYR A 111 -18.06 -9.60 4.79
C TYR A 111 -17.07 -10.00 5.89
N ARG A 112 -17.53 -10.77 6.89
CA ARG A 112 -16.64 -11.31 7.93
C ARG A 112 -15.49 -12.14 7.32
N ARG A 113 -15.77 -13.03 6.36
CA ARG A 113 -14.72 -13.83 5.70
C ARG A 113 -13.74 -12.96 4.92
N TYR A 114 -14.23 -11.90 4.28
CA TYR A 114 -13.38 -10.91 3.64
C TYR A 114 -12.44 -10.25 4.66
N LEU A 115 -12.95 -9.81 5.82
CA LEU A 115 -12.12 -9.23 6.87
C LEU A 115 -11.08 -10.22 7.42
N GLU A 116 -11.46 -11.48 7.63
CA GLU A 116 -10.55 -12.53 8.08
C GLU A 116 -9.41 -12.75 7.07
N ALA A 117 -9.72 -12.80 5.77
CA ALA A 117 -8.71 -12.92 4.71
C ALA A 117 -7.79 -11.69 4.62
N LEU A 118 -8.34 -10.49 4.75
CA LEU A 118 -7.56 -9.25 4.76
C LEU A 118 -6.63 -9.18 5.97
N LEU A 119 -7.12 -9.56 7.16
CA LEU A 119 -6.32 -9.61 8.38
C LEU A 119 -5.20 -10.63 8.29
N GLU A 120 -5.49 -11.82 7.77
CA GLU A 120 -4.50 -12.88 7.58
C GLU A 120 -3.38 -12.42 6.65
N TYR A 121 -3.75 -11.80 5.53
CA TYR A 121 -2.78 -11.22 4.59
C TYR A 121 -1.92 -10.14 5.26
N LEU A 122 -2.56 -9.13 5.87
CA LEU A 122 -1.84 -8.01 6.50
C LEU A 122 -0.95 -8.46 7.65
N ALA A 123 -1.40 -9.38 8.50
CA ALA A 123 -0.62 -9.89 9.62
C ALA A 123 0.61 -10.66 9.13
N ASN A 124 0.45 -11.53 8.13
CA ASN A 124 1.57 -12.26 7.55
C ASN A 124 2.56 -11.30 6.89
N TYR A 125 2.07 -10.38 6.06
CA TYR A 125 2.88 -9.36 5.39
C TYR A 125 3.68 -8.50 6.39
N ILE A 126 3.04 -8.01 7.46
CA ILE A 126 3.74 -7.22 8.49
C ILE A 126 4.80 -8.07 9.20
N GLY A 127 4.53 -9.36 9.46
CA GLY A 127 5.51 -10.27 10.05
C GLY A 127 6.75 -10.45 9.17
N ARG A 128 6.57 -10.42 7.85
CA ARG A 128 7.64 -10.48 6.85
C ARG A 128 8.41 -9.16 6.75
N VAL A 129 7.72 -8.02 6.66
CA VAL A 129 8.35 -6.68 6.46
C VAL A 129 8.96 -6.12 7.76
N LYS A 130 8.40 -6.47 8.92
CA LYS A 130 8.82 -5.98 10.23
C LYS A 130 9.01 -7.15 11.20
N PRO A 131 10.00 -8.03 10.99
CA PRO A 131 10.17 -9.26 11.78
C PRO A 131 10.47 -9.02 13.27
N ILE A 132 10.95 -7.83 13.63
CA ILE A 132 11.25 -7.43 15.02
C ILE A 132 9.98 -6.92 15.75
N LEU A 133 8.93 -6.56 15.01
CA LEU A 133 7.70 -6.02 15.59
C LEU A 133 6.86 -7.14 16.20
N ASP A 134 6.52 -7.02 17.48
CA ASP A 134 5.57 -7.92 18.14
C ASP A 134 4.13 -7.54 17.78
N ILE A 135 3.64 -8.14 16.69
CA ILE A 135 2.26 -7.97 16.19
C ILE A 135 1.24 -8.41 17.24
N SER A 136 1.55 -9.43 18.05
CA SER A 136 0.63 -9.95 19.06
C SER A 136 0.37 -8.91 20.15
N LYS A 137 1.41 -8.19 20.56
CA LYS A 137 1.29 -7.08 21.50
C LYS A 137 0.45 -5.94 20.91
N GLU A 138 0.73 -5.51 19.68
CA GLU A 138 -0.02 -4.43 19.02
C GLU A 138 -1.52 -4.75 18.87
N LEU A 139 -1.85 -6.00 18.51
CA LEU A 139 -3.24 -6.45 18.43
C LEU A 139 -3.91 -6.56 19.81
N THR A 140 -3.15 -6.97 20.84
CA THR A 140 -3.67 -7.05 22.22
C THR A 140 -3.96 -5.65 22.78
N ASP A 141 -3.10 -4.68 22.50
CA ASP A 141 -3.31 -3.30 22.96
C ASP A 141 -4.48 -2.64 22.21
N ALA A 142 -4.61 -2.88 20.90
CA ALA A 142 -5.79 -2.47 20.13
C ALA A 142 -7.08 -3.12 20.65
N GLN A 143 -7.04 -4.40 21.05
CA GLN A 143 -8.18 -5.09 21.64
C GLN A 143 -8.65 -4.46 22.96
N LYS A 144 -7.72 -4.07 23.84
CA LYS A 144 -8.05 -3.38 25.10
C LYS A 144 -8.70 -2.03 24.83
N GLU A 145 -8.16 -1.27 23.88
CA GLU A 145 -8.73 0.02 23.48
C GLU A 145 -10.14 -0.16 22.90
N PHE A 146 -10.33 -1.17 22.04
CA PHE A 146 -11.64 -1.54 21.51
C PHE A 146 -12.66 -1.82 22.61
N GLU A 147 -12.29 -2.59 23.64
CA GLU A 147 -13.20 -2.90 24.75
C GLU A 147 -13.70 -1.63 25.45
N VAL A 148 -12.79 -0.69 25.73
CA VAL A 148 -13.16 0.62 26.30
C VAL A 148 -14.07 1.41 25.36
N GLN A 149 -13.74 1.49 24.07
CA GLN A 149 -14.54 2.22 23.09
C GLN A 149 -15.93 1.56 22.86
N TRP A 150 -16.00 0.24 22.90
CA TRP A 150 -17.23 -0.53 22.76
C TRP A 150 -18.17 -0.34 23.95
N GLU A 151 -17.64 -0.41 25.18
CA GLU A 151 -18.39 -0.15 26.40
C GLU A 151 -18.94 1.28 26.45
N ASN A 152 -18.14 2.25 26.02
CA ASN A 152 -18.55 3.65 25.91
C ASN A 152 -19.50 3.89 24.73
N GLY A 153 -19.48 3.04 23.70
CA GLY A 153 -20.29 3.19 22.49
C GLY A 153 -19.76 4.24 21.53
N THR A 154 -18.45 4.52 21.60
CA THR A 154 -17.73 5.48 20.77
C THR A 154 -17.01 4.82 19.60
N PHE A 155 -17.10 3.49 19.46
CA PHE A 155 -16.43 2.76 18.38
C PHE A 155 -17.01 3.14 17.00
N GLN A 156 -16.13 3.53 16.09
CA GLN A 156 -16.50 4.03 14.76
C GLN A 156 -17.24 2.99 13.92
N GLY A 157 -18.23 3.43 13.13
CA GLY A 157 -19.09 2.52 12.35
C GLY A 157 -20.07 1.71 13.21
N TRP A 158 -20.00 1.82 14.54
CA TRP A 158 -20.89 1.13 15.47
C TRP A 158 -21.49 2.06 16.54
N PRO A 159 -22.26 3.09 16.16
CA PRO A 159 -22.97 3.91 17.13
C PRO A 159 -23.90 3.05 17.98
N LYS A 160 -23.95 3.28 19.30
CA LYS A 160 -25.00 2.66 20.13
C LYS A 160 -26.34 2.98 19.49
N GLU A 161 -27.17 1.96 19.25
CA GLU A 161 -28.55 2.21 18.92
C GLU A 161 -29.10 3.07 20.05
N THR A 162 -29.30 4.37 19.78
CA THR A 162 -30.26 5.19 20.50
C THR A 162 -31.63 4.66 20.12
N GLY A 163 -31.88 3.41 20.50
CA GLY A 163 -33.10 2.70 20.24
C GLY A 163 -34.19 3.58 20.78
N SER A 164 -35.05 4.01 19.86
CA SER A 164 -36.30 4.70 20.14
C SER A 164 -37.05 3.93 21.23
N ALA A 165 -36.78 4.28 22.49
CA ALA A 165 -37.54 3.80 23.63
C ALA A 165 -39.03 4.19 23.47
N LEU A 166 -39.30 5.20 22.62
CA LEU A 166 -40.63 5.64 22.21
C LEU A 166 -41.32 4.78 21.13
N ALA A 167 -40.60 3.99 20.33
CA ALA A 167 -41.23 3.20 19.25
C ALA A 167 -41.82 1.87 19.77
N ASN A 168 -41.24 1.30 20.83
CA ASN A 168 -41.66 0.01 21.39
C ASN A 168 -42.57 0.15 22.62
N VAL A 169 -42.56 1.30 23.29
CA VAL A 169 -43.46 1.64 24.39
C VAL A 169 -44.50 2.59 23.80
N GLY A 170 -45.61 2.05 23.32
CA GLY A 170 -46.69 2.89 22.81
C GLY A 170 -47.15 3.94 23.82
N ALA A 171 -47.79 5.01 23.37
CA ALA A 171 -48.26 6.09 24.23
C ALA A 171 -49.58 5.72 24.91
N HIS A 172 -49.66 5.88 26.23
CA HIS A 172 -50.89 5.65 26.99
C HIS A 172 -52.01 6.60 26.52
N LEU A 173 -53.20 6.07 26.26
CA LEU A 173 -54.38 6.85 25.90
C LEU A 173 -55.39 6.75 27.04
N GLU A 174 -55.80 7.89 27.58
CA GLU A 174 -56.83 7.93 28.61
C GLU A 174 -58.21 7.73 27.97
N LEU A 175 -58.94 6.71 28.41
CA LEU A 175 -60.22 6.29 27.82
C LEU A 175 -61.44 6.94 28.49
N SER A 176 -61.23 7.69 29.58
CA SER A 176 -62.29 8.34 30.39
C SER A 176 -63.13 9.33 29.57
N GLY A 177 -62.48 10.07 28.66
CA GLY A 177 -63.10 11.13 27.84
C GLY A 177 -63.86 10.66 26.58
N PHE A 178 -63.88 9.37 26.28
CA PHE A 178 -64.57 8.83 25.10
C PHE A 178 -65.89 8.17 25.49
N SER A 179 -66.95 8.34 24.71
CA SER A 179 -68.31 7.83 25.02
C SER A 179 -68.63 6.52 24.28
N SER A 180 -67.92 6.23 23.19
CA SER A 180 -68.10 5.01 22.41
C SER A 180 -66.81 4.56 21.69
N TRP A 181 -66.83 3.36 21.11
CA TRP A 181 -65.69 2.85 20.34
C TRP A 181 -65.57 3.52 18.95
N GLU A 182 -66.67 4.03 18.39
CA GLU A 182 -66.68 4.80 17.15
C GLU A 182 -65.90 6.13 17.30
N GLU A 183 -65.95 6.76 18.47
CA GLU A 183 -65.14 7.95 18.75
C GLU A 183 -63.64 7.61 18.80
N LEU A 184 -63.27 6.43 19.32
CA LEU A 184 -61.89 5.95 19.31
C LEU A 184 -61.39 5.60 17.90
N ALA A 185 -62.28 5.07 17.05
CA ALA A 185 -62.00 4.81 15.64
C ALA A 185 -61.59 6.08 14.89
N SER A 186 -62.21 7.23 15.23
CA SER A 186 -61.88 8.52 14.60
C SER A 186 -60.46 9.03 14.89
N LEU A 187 -59.77 8.51 15.93
CA LEU A 187 -58.37 8.83 16.26
C LEU A 187 -57.35 8.26 15.25
N GLY A 188 -57.79 7.37 14.37
CA GLY A 188 -56.96 6.81 13.32
C GLY A 188 -56.06 5.64 13.77
N LEU A 189 -55.50 4.98 12.75
CA LEU A 189 -54.88 3.66 12.88
C LEU A 189 -53.59 3.69 13.71
N ASP A 190 -52.82 4.78 13.62
CA ASP A 190 -51.55 4.95 14.33
C ASP A 190 -51.72 5.24 15.82
N ARG A 191 -52.72 6.05 16.19
CA ARG A 191 -53.00 6.36 17.60
C ARG A 191 -53.53 5.14 18.33
N LEU A 192 -54.42 4.37 17.70
CA LEU A 192 -54.92 3.11 18.23
C LEU A 192 -53.83 2.04 18.35
N LYS A 193 -52.93 1.94 17.36
CA LYS A 193 -51.77 1.05 17.42
C LYS A 193 -50.86 1.42 18.59
N SER A 194 -50.57 2.71 18.78
CA SER A 194 -49.75 3.21 19.89
C SER A 194 -50.38 2.89 21.25
N ALA A 195 -51.68 3.16 21.43
CA ALA A 195 -52.38 2.86 22.67
C ALA A 195 -52.45 1.34 22.98
N LEU A 196 -52.69 0.50 21.97
CA LEU A 196 -52.68 -0.96 22.14
C LEU A 196 -51.29 -1.52 22.46
N MET A 197 -50.22 -0.95 21.88
CA MET A 197 -48.85 -1.30 22.23
C MET A 197 -48.50 -0.88 23.67
N ALA A 198 -48.99 0.29 24.12
CA ALA A 198 -48.82 0.75 25.51
C ALA A 198 -49.39 -0.24 26.53
N LEU A 199 -50.51 -0.90 26.18
CA LEU A 199 -51.19 -1.91 27.00
C LEU A 199 -50.71 -3.35 26.72
N GLY A 200 -49.70 -3.54 25.88
CA GLY A 200 -49.15 -4.87 25.55
C GLY A 200 -50.12 -5.78 24.76
N MET A 201 -51.10 -5.20 24.06
CA MET A 201 -52.13 -5.93 23.32
C MET A 201 -51.78 -6.11 21.84
N LYS A 202 -52.39 -7.11 21.20
CA LYS A 202 -52.23 -7.34 19.75
C LYS A 202 -52.77 -6.16 18.94
N CYS A 203 -51.97 -5.69 17.99
CA CYS A 203 -52.30 -4.56 17.10
C CYS A 203 -52.82 -4.98 15.72
N GLY A 204 -53.09 -6.26 15.48
CA GLY A 204 -53.63 -6.75 14.20
C GLY A 204 -55.14 -6.51 14.06
N GLY A 205 -55.64 -6.48 12.83
CA GLY A 205 -57.05 -6.27 12.52
C GLY A 205 -57.38 -4.91 11.89
N THR A 206 -58.66 -4.73 11.57
CA THR A 206 -59.21 -3.47 11.03
C THR A 206 -59.21 -2.36 12.08
N LEU A 207 -59.41 -1.12 11.65
CA LEU A 207 -59.43 0.05 12.52
C LEU A 207 -60.51 -0.07 13.62
N GLU A 208 -61.69 -0.59 13.25
CA GLU A 208 -62.83 -0.84 14.16
C GLU A 208 -62.49 -1.92 15.19
N GLU A 209 -61.88 -3.03 14.77
CA GLU A 209 -61.46 -4.12 15.66
C GLU A 209 -60.42 -3.64 16.70
N ARG A 210 -59.54 -2.71 16.31
CA ARG A 210 -58.55 -2.11 17.22
C ARG A 210 -59.22 -1.16 18.23
N ALA A 211 -60.15 -0.33 17.77
CA ALA A 211 -60.90 0.58 18.62
C ALA A 211 -61.77 -0.18 19.64
N GLN A 212 -62.47 -1.23 19.21
CA GLN A 212 -63.25 -2.10 20.10
C GLN A 212 -62.37 -2.85 21.11
N ARG A 213 -61.17 -3.29 20.69
CA ARG A 213 -60.22 -3.97 21.59
C ARG A 213 -59.68 -3.04 22.67
N LEU A 214 -59.38 -1.79 22.32
CA LEU A 214 -58.97 -0.75 23.27
C LEU A 214 -60.14 -0.30 24.17
N TRP A 215 -61.35 -0.21 23.63
CA TRP A 215 -62.55 0.15 24.41
C TRP A 215 -62.87 -0.87 25.51
N LYS A 216 -62.66 -2.16 25.25
CA LYS A 216 -62.86 -3.24 26.23
C LYS A 216 -61.99 -3.08 27.49
N THR A 217 -60.89 -2.33 27.43
CA THR A 217 -60.02 -2.10 28.59
C THR A 217 -60.48 -0.94 29.47
N LYS A 218 -61.50 -0.16 29.07
CA LYS A 218 -61.99 1.03 29.81
C LYS A 218 -62.59 0.71 31.18
N ASN A 219 -63.25 -0.44 31.33
CA ASN A 219 -64.00 -0.79 32.56
C ASN A 219 -63.28 -1.83 33.45
N GLY A 220 -61.96 -1.99 33.34
CA GLY A 220 -61.21 -2.93 34.17
C GLY A 220 -61.56 -4.40 33.94
N ALA A 221 -62.13 -4.74 32.77
CA ALA A 221 -62.40 -6.13 32.42
C ALA A 221 -61.08 -6.91 32.36
N GLN A 222 -61.07 -8.10 32.97
CA GLN A 222 -59.91 -8.98 33.04
C GLN A 222 -59.37 -9.26 31.63
N LEU A 223 -58.13 -8.85 31.37
CA LEU A 223 -57.51 -9.00 30.05
C LEU A 223 -57.40 -10.48 29.70
N ASP A 224 -58.01 -10.87 28.59
CA ASP A 224 -57.99 -12.25 28.11
C ASP A 224 -56.53 -12.65 27.76
N PRO A 225 -55.92 -13.68 28.38
CA PRO A 225 -54.53 -14.05 28.17
C PRO A 225 -54.14 -14.27 26.70
N ASN A 226 -55.13 -14.59 25.85
CA ASN A 226 -54.94 -14.80 24.42
C ASN A 226 -54.88 -13.50 23.58
N SER A 227 -55.30 -12.37 24.17
CA SER A 227 -55.33 -11.03 23.55
C SER A 227 -54.05 -10.21 23.79
N LEU A 228 -53.26 -10.59 24.80
CA LEU A 228 -51.92 -10.08 25.03
C LEU A 228 -51.00 -10.45 23.87
N ALA A 229 -50.15 -9.51 23.47
CA ALA A 229 -49.07 -9.80 22.54
C ALA A 229 -48.13 -10.78 23.24
N LYS A 230 -48.02 -12.01 22.71
CA LYS A 230 -46.91 -12.88 23.08
C LYS A 230 -45.65 -12.15 22.62
N ASN A 231 -44.90 -11.56 23.55
CA ASN A 231 -43.52 -11.17 23.28
C ASN A 231 -42.84 -12.43 22.78
N LYS A 232 -42.60 -12.53 21.45
CA LYS A 232 -41.81 -13.62 20.89
C LYS A 232 -40.53 -13.64 21.71
N LYS A 233 -40.23 -14.80 22.30
CA LYS A 233 -38.96 -15.10 22.97
C LYS A 233 -37.82 -14.77 22.00
N GLY A 234 -37.35 -13.53 22.03
CA GLY A 234 -36.29 -13.01 21.15
C GLY A 234 -35.04 -12.58 21.92
N LYS A 235 -35.01 -12.78 23.24
CA LYS A 235 -33.91 -12.33 24.11
C LYS A 235 -32.58 -13.03 23.75
N GLY A 236 -32.59 -14.36 23.60
CA GLY A 236 -31.39 -15.12 23.20
C GLY A 236 -30.98 -14.94 21.74
N GLY A 237 -31.91 -14.59 20.84
CA GLY A 237 -31.58 -14.29 19.45
C GLY A 237 -30.91 -12.91 19.31
N LYS A 238 -31.41 -11.91 20.04
CA LYS A 238 -30.87 -10.56 20.06
C LYS A 238 -29.49 -10.51 20.73
N GLU A 239 -29.29 -11.25 21.82
CA GLU A 239 -28.00 -11.35 22.50
C GLU A 239 -26.95 -12.03 21.61
N LYS A 240 -27.31 -13.12 20.92
CA LYS A 240 -26.42 -13.79 19.96
C LYS A 240 -26.09 -12.93 18.75
N ASP A 241 -27.01 -12.05 18.32
CA ASP A 241 -26.78 -11.14 17.20
C ASP A 241 -25.85 -9.98 17.60
N VAL A 242 -26.03 -9.44 18.80
CA VAL A 242 -25.12 -8.44 19.38
C VAL A 242 -23.71 -9.00 19.55
N GLU A 243 -23.57 -10.25 19.98
CA GLU A 243 -22.25 -10.88 20.09
C GLU A 243 -21.58 -11.05 18.72
N LYS A 244 -22.33 -11.50 17.70
CA LYS A 244 -21.81 -11.57 16.32
C LYS A 244 -21.38 -10.21 15.77
N GLN A 245 -22.16 -9.17 16.06
CA GLN A 245 -21.83 -7.81 15.66
C GLN A 245 -20.56 -7.32 16.38
N LYS A 246 -20.41 -7.65 17.67
CA LYS A 246 -19.20 -7.36 18.44
C LYS A 246 -17.98 -8.10 17.88
N GLU A 247 -18.13 -9.36 17.47
CA GLU A 247 -17.06 -10.12 16.81
C GLU A 247 -16.60 -9.44 15.50
N ILE A 248 -17.54 -8.96 14.67
CA ILE A 248 -17.19 -8.24 13.44
C ILE A 248 -16.50 -6.93 13.77
N ALA A 249 -17.04 -6.13 14.69
CA ALA A 249 -16.44 -4.87 15.13
C ALA A 249 -15.00 -5.06 15.65
N ARG A 250 -14.76 -6.19 16.34
CA ARG A 250 -13.43 -6.58 16.81
C ARG A 250 -12.46 -6.81 15.66
N LEU A 251 -12.88 -7.52 14.61
CA LEU A 251 -12.07 -7.73 13.41
C LEU A 251 -11.78 -6.38 12.71
N GLU A 252 -12.76 -5.49 12.62
CA GLU A 252 -12.56 -4.15 12.05
C GLU A 252 -11.51 -3.34 12.82
N CYS A 253 -11.53 -3.41 14.16
CA CYS A 253 -10.50 -2.77 14.99
C CYS A 253 -9.08 -3.28 14.65
N GLN A 254 -8.94 -4.59 14.49
CA GLN A 254 -7.66 -5.18 14.10
C GLN A 254 -7.24 -4.70 12.70
N VAL A 255 -8.19 -4.59 11.76
CA VAL A 255 -7.88 -4.08 10.40
C VAL A 255 -7.40 -2.65 10.48
N TYR A 256 -8.06 -1.76 11.23
CA TYR A 256 -7.60 -0.38 11.38
C TYR A 256 -6.16 -0.32 11.91
N LYS A 257 -5.87 -1.11 12.96
CA LYS A 257 -4.53 -1.15 13.56
C LYS A 257 -3.47 -1.67 12.59
N LEU A 258 -3.73 -2.75 11.86
CA LEU A 258 -2.78 -3.29 10.89
C LEU A 258 -2.62 -2.36 9.68
N SER A 259 -3.70 -1.72 9.23
CA SER A 259 -3.70 -0.75 8.12
C SER A 259 -2.82 0.46 8.43
N ASP A 260 -2.86 0.96 9.66
CA ASP A 260 -1.98 2.04 10.13
C ASP A 260 -0.49 1.64 10.04
N LEU A 261 -0.17 0.40 10.40
CA LEU A 261 1.20 -0.13 10.36
C LEU A 261 1.77 -0.25 8.94
N VAL A 262 0.91 -0.41 7.93
CA VAL A 262 1.28 -0.52 6.50
C VAL A 262 0.92 0.72 5.69
N SER A 263 0.63 1.84 6.35
CA SER A 263 0.21 3.09 5.70
C SER A 263 1.20 3.58 4.63
N ASN A 264 2.50 3.44 4.86
CA ASN A 264 3.54 3.80 3.89
C ASN A 264 3.50 2.89 2.66
N GLN A 265 3.43 1.56 2.87
CA GLN A 265 3.34 0.58 1.80
C GLN A 265 2.06 0.76 0.99
N ARG A 266 0.95 1.14 1.64
CA ARG A 266 -0.31 1.48 0.96
C ARG A 266 -0.15 2.62 -0.02
N VAL A 267 0.50 3.72 0.39
CA VAL A 267 0.76 4.88 -0.50
C VAL A 267 1.66 4.46 -1.66
N ALA A 268 2.76 3.75 -1.38
CA ALA A 268 3.67 3.25 -2.41
C ALA A 268 2.97 2.34 -3.43
N THR A 269 2.09 1.46 -2.96
CA THR A 269 1.29 0.55 -3.81
C THR A 269 0.35 1.34 -4.70
N LYS A 270 -0.35 2.34 -4.16
CA LYS A 270 -1.27 3.19 -4.92
C LYS A 270 -0.54 3.94 -6.03
N GLU A 271 0.61 4.54 -5.72
CA GLU A 271 1.44 5.23 -6.71
C GLU A 271 1.95 4.27 -7.79
N ASN A 272 2.35 3.06 -7.41
CA ASN A 272 2.79 2.03 -8.35
C ASN A 272 1.67 1.62 -9.31
N VAL A 273 0.46 1.38 -8.79
CA VAL A 273 -0.71 1.03 -9.61
C VAL A 273 -1.07 2.17 -10.56
N GLN A 274 -1.09 3.42 -10.08
CA GLN A 274 -1.36 4.60 -10.91
C GLN A 274 -0.32 4.73 -12.03
N ARG A 275 0.96 4.52 -11.72
CA ARG A 275 2.06 4.53 -12.69
C ARG A 275 1.91 3.40 -13.72
N LYS A 276 1.60 2.16 -13.28
CA LYS A 276 1.33 1.00 -14.16
C LYS A 276 0.10 1.26 -15.06
N GLN A 277 -0.92 2.00 -14.58
CA GLN A 277 -2.14 2.30 -15.35
C GLN A 277 -1.97 3.44 -16.36
N ALA A 278 -1.10 4.43 -16.08
CA ALA A 278 -0.85 5.55 -17.00
C ALA A 278 0.06 5.19 -18.19
N ARG A 279 0.70 4.01 -18.17
CA ARG A 279 1.61 3.53 -19.22
C ARG A 279 0.86 3.04 -20.46
N THR A 280 1.47 3.23 -21.62
CA THR A 280 0.95 2.68 -22.89
C THR A 280 1.25 1.18 -23.00
N GLU A 281 0.52 0.46 -23.87
CA GLU A 281 0.52 -1.01 -23.95
C GLU A 281 1.93 -1.61 -24.15
N GLY A 282 2.83 -0.92 -24.87
CA GLY A 282 4.22 -1.34 -25.05
C GLY A 282 5.13 -1.13 -23.82
N GLU A 283 4.85 -0.13 -22.99
CA GLU A 283 5.62 0.20 -21.78
C GLU A 283 5.21 -0.65 -20.57
N ARG A 284 4.02 -1.27 -20.62
CA ARG A 284 3.52 -2.15 -19.56
C ARG A 284 4.23 -3.50 -19.57
N GLY A 285 4.52 -4.04 -20.76
CA GLY A 285 5.29 -5.29 -20.91
C GLY A 285 6.75 -5.17 -20.51
N ASP A 286 7.38 -4.02 -20.75
CA ASP A 286 8.78 -3.78 -20.37
C ASP A 286 8.95 -3.70 -18.84
N SER A 287 7.94 -3.21 -18.12
CA SER A 287 7.98 -3.13 -16.66
C SER A 287 7.74 -4.43 -15.92
N ASP A 288 7.10 -5.42 -16.54
CA ASP A 288 6.96 -6.76 -15.99
C ASP A 288 8.31 -7.51 -16.11
N ALA A 289 9.03 -7.24 -17.21
CA ALA A 289 10.40 -7.69 -17.39
C ALA A 289 11.39 -6.95 -16.47
N GLU A 290 11.19 -5.65 -16.21
CA GLU A 290 11.99 -4.90 -15.24
C GLU A 290 11.63 -5.21 -13.78
N ALA A 291 10.41 -5.60 -13.43
CA ALA A 291 10.10 -6.07 -12.07
C ALA A 291 10.85 -7.38 -11.74
N SER A 292 11.07 -8.23 -12.75
CA SER A 292 11.96 -9.40 -12.64
C SER A 292 13.46 -9.06 -12.74
N ALA A 293 13.83 -7.83 -13.14
CA ALA A 293 15.22 -7.41 -13.35
C ALA A 293 15.65 -6.23 -12.46
N SER A 294 14.78 -5.73 -11.59
CA SER A 294 15.04 -4.58 -10.70
C SER A 294 15.49 -4.98 -9.29
N GLU A 295 16.10 -6.16 -9.13
CA GLU A 295 17.01 -6.42 -8.02
C GLU A 295 18.45 -6.12 -8.44
N SER A 296 18.72 -4.83 -8.58
CA SER A 296 19.98 -4.23 -8.16
C SER A 296 19.76 -2.72 -8.06
N GLU A 297 18.77 -2.28 -7.27
CA GLU A 297 18.87 -0.96 -6.65
C GLU A 297 20.02 -1.07 -5.65
N GLU A 298 21.25 -0.80 -6.14
CA GLU A 298 22.43 -0.56 -5.32
C GLU A 298 22.06 0.56 -4.33
N GLU A 299 21.72 0.19 -3.10
CA GLU A 299 21.90 1.09 -1.97
C GLU A 299 23.37 1.52 -2.02
N ASP A 300 23.57 2.82 -2.14
CA ASP A 300 24.83 3.55 -2.18
C ASP A 300 25.56 3.44 -0.83
N ASP A 301 25.85 2.22 -0.39
CA ASP A 301 26.86 1.95 0.62
C ASP A 301 28.22 2.03 -0.08
N ASN A 302 28.72 3.26 -0.12
CA ASN A 302 30.13 3.57 -0.42
C ASN A 302 31.05 2.99 0.67
N GLU A 303 31.10 1.66 0.82
CA GLU A 303 32.24 0.97 1.42
C GLU A 303 32.98 0.24 0.31
N VAL A 304 33.86 0.97 -0.39
CA VAL A 304 34.73 0.43 -1.42
C VAL A 304 35.46 -0.80 -0.85
N PRO A 305 35.19 -2.02 -1.33
CA PRO A 305 35.88 -3.22 -0.84
C PRO A 305 37.38 -3.05 -1.02
N TYR A 306 38.17 -3.40 0.01
CA TYR A 306 39.62 -3.24 0.01
C TYR A 306 40.23 -3.98 -1.21
N ASN A 307 40.57 -3.19 -2.22
CA ASN A 307 41.10 -3.65 -3.51
C ASN A 307 42.59 -3.29 -3.61
N PRO A 308 43.48 -4.10 -3.03
CA PRO A 308 44.91 -3.79 -2.92
C PRO A 308 45.63 -3.67 -4.28
N LYS A 309 44.97 -3.98 -5.40
CA LYS A 309 45.52 -3.84 -6.75
C LYS A 309 44.71 -2.94 -7.70
N ASN A 310 43.64 -2.28 -7.23
CA ASN A 310 42.79 -1.39 -8.02
C ASN A 310 42.31 -1.99 -9.38
N LEU A 311 42.04 -3.30 -9.43
CA LEU A 311 41.43 -3.92 -10.62
C LEU A 311 39.92 -3.58 -10.67
N PRO A 312 39.35 -3.25 -11.84
CA PRO A 312 37.91 -3.02 -11.95
C PRO A 312 37.12 -4.27 -11.61
N LEU A 313 36.00 -4.07 -10.94
CA LEU A 313 35.07 -5.10 -10.50
C LEU A 313 34.18 -5.47 -11.68
N GLY A 314 33.88 -6.77 -11.82
CA GLY A 314 32.88 -7.24 -12.76
C GLY A 314 31.47 -6.94 -12.26
N TRP A 315 30.49 -7.31 -13.08
CA TRP A 315 29.06 -7.31 -12.70
C TRP A 315 28.75 -8.26 -11.53
N ASP A 316 29.68 -9.16 -11.19
CA ASP A 316 29.63 -10.13 -10.08
C ASP A 316 30.38 -9.61 -8.82
N GLY A 317 30.74 -8.32 -8.75
CA GLY A 317 31.46 -7.74 -7.61
C GLY A 317 32.87 -8.29 -7.35
N LYS A 318 33.34 -9.26 -8.15
CA LYS A 318 34.69 -9.85 -8.08
C LYS A 318 35.67 -9.10 -9.00
N PRO A 319 36.97 -9.01 -8.63
CA PRO A 319 37.98 -8.42 -9.51
C PRO A 319 38.06 -9.16 -10.85
N ILE A 320 37.90 -8.44 -11.97
CA ILE A 320 37.96 -9.03 -13.31
C ILE A 320 39.35 -9.64 -13.54
N PRO A 321 39.45 -10.90 -14.04
CA PRO A 321 40.74 -11.48 -14.39
C PRO A 321 41.56 -10.58 -15.32
N TYR A 322 42.87 -10.43 -15.05
CA TYR A 322 43.74 -9.45 -15.73
C TYR A 322 43.79 -9.60 -17.26
N TRP A 323 43.67 -10.82 -17.79
CA TRP A 323 43.63 -11.07 -19.22
C TRP A 323 42.32 -10.57 -19.85
N LEU A 324 41.20 -10.71 -19.15
CA LEU A 324 39.88 -10.26 -19.58
C LEU A 324 39.78 -8.72 -19.52
N TYR A 325 40.40 -8.13 -18.50
CA TYR A 325 40.59 -6.69 -18.36
C TYR A 325 41.36 -6.08 -19.54
N LYS A 326 42.46 -6.73 -19.97
CA LYS A 326 43.21 -6.32 -21.16
C LYS A 326 42.48 -6.62 -22.47
N LEU A 327 41.77 -7.76 -22.56
CA LEU A 327 41.05 -8.16 -23.77
C LEU A 327 39.93 -7.18 -24.11
N HIS A 328 39.16 -6.73 -23.12
CA HIS A 328 38.07 -5.78 -23.32
C HIS A 328 38.51 -4.31 -23.28
N GLY A 329 39.82 -4.04 -23.18
CA GLY A 329 40.37 -2.68 -23.19
C GLY A 329 39.95 -1.82 -22.00
N LEU A 330 39.47 -2.42 -20.91
CA LEU A 330 39.05 -1.73 -19.69
C LEU A 330 40.23 -0.98 -19.00
N ASN A 331 41.46 -1.31 -19.38
CA ASN A 331 42.69 -0.63 -18.96
C ASN A 331 42.94 0.71 -19.65
N ILE A 332 42.11 1.09 -20.60
CA ILE A 332 42.21 2.35 -21.33
C ILE A 332 41.14 3.28 -20.80
N SER A 333 41.57 4.38 -20.19
CA SER A 333 40.68 5.43 -19.69
C SER A 333 40.42 6.47 -20.78
N TYR A 334 39.15 6.81 -20.98
CA TYR A 334 38.70 7.88 -21.85
C TYR A 334 37.99 8.95 -21.01
N ASN A 335 38.24 10.22 -21.29
CA ASN A 335 37.60 11.33 -20.59
C ASN A 335 36.60 12.02 -21.49
N CYS A 336 35.46 12.44 -20.93
CA CYS A 336 34.44 13.23 -21.62
C CYS A 336 34.24 14.57 -20.92
N GLU A 337 34.58 15.67 -21.60
CA GLU A 337 34.50 17.03 -21.04
C GLU A 337 33.05 17.46 -20.84
N ILE A 338 32.17 17.14 -21.80
CA ILE A 338 30.72 17.43 -21.75
C ILE A 338 30.06 16.79 -20.50
N CYS A 339 30.59 15.68 -20.00
CA CYS A 339 30.12 15.01 -18.78
C CYS A 339 30.80 15.52 -17.49
N GLY A 340 31.45 16.69 -17.50
CA GLY A 340 32.21 17.21 -16.36
C GLY A 340 33.59 16.57 -16.20
N ASN A 341 34.26 16.26 -17.31
CA ASN A 341 35.55 15.55 -17.37
C ASN A 341 35.53 14.17 -16.69
N PHE A 342 34.40 13.47 -16.76
CA PHE A 342 34.23 12.14 -16.19
C PHE A 342 35.03 11.09 -16.96
N THR A 343 35.68 10.18 -16.24
CA THR A 343 36.54 9.13 -16.80
C THR A 343 35.77 7.82 -16.98
N TYR A 344 35.69 7.35 -18.22
CA TYR A 344 35.12 6.06 -18.60
C TYR A 344 36.25 5.04 -18.84
N LYS A 345 36.08 3.83 -18.30
CA LYS A 345 37.03 2.73 -18.49
C LYS A 345 36.58 1.83 -19.64
N GLY A 346 37.37 1.83 -20.70
CA GLY A 346 37.20 0.96 -21.85
C GLY A 346 36.37 1.57 -23.00
N PRO A 347 36.64 1.15 -24.26
CA PRO A 347 36.00 1.73 -25.44
C PRO A 347 34.48 1.50 -25.48
N LYS A 348 34.01 0.33 -25.04
CA LYS A 348 32.58 -0.03 -25.10
C LYS A 348 31.74 0.82 -24.14
N ALA A 349 32.21 1.02 -22.91
CA ALA A 349 31.57 1.90 -21.94
C ALA A 349 31.57 3.35 -22.46
N PHE A 350 32.70 3.78 -23.03
CA PHE A 350 32.81 5.09 -23.65
C PHE A 350 31.99 5.25 -24.95
N GLN A 351 31.59 4.20 -25.65
CA GLN A 351 30.63 4.37 -26.76
C GLN A 351 29.19 4.45 -26.26
N ARG A 352 28.86 3.67 -25.21
CA ARG A 352 27.52 3.66 -24.64
C ARG A 352 27.16 4.98 -23.97
N HIS A 353 28.13 5.67 -23.36
CA HIS A 353 27.85 6.90 -22.60
C HIS A 353 27.22 8.03 -23.43
N PHE A 354 27.42 8.08 -24.76
CA PHE A 354 26.79 9.07 -25.63
C PHE A 354 25.25 9.01 -25.62
N ALA A 355 24.70 7.82 -25.37
CA ALA A 355 23.25 7.60 -25.25
C ALA A 355 22.77 7.63 -23.78
N GLU A 356 23.67 7.72 -22.81
CA GLU A 356 23.32 7.74 -21.39
C GLU A 356 22.82 9.13 -20.96
N TRP A 357 21.99 9.15 -19.91
CA TRP A 357 21.33 10.36 -19.42
C TRP A 357 22.32 11.49 -19.07
N ARG A 358 23.48 11.15 -18.47
CA ARG A 358 24.48 12.15 -18.06
C ARG A 358 25.01 12.96 -19.25
N HIS A 359 25.32 12.29 -20.35
CA HIS A 359 25.81 12.96 -21.56
C HIS A 359 24.68 13.75 -22.23
N ALA A 360 23.48 13.18 -22.32
CA ALA A 360 22.31 13.88 -22.85
C ALA A 360 21.96 15.14 -22.04
N HIS A 361 22.13 15.10 -20.72
CA HIS A 361 21.95 16.25 -19.85
C HIS A 361 23.02 17.31 -20.07
N GLY A 362 24.30 16.92 -20.20
CA GLY A 362 25.39 17.82 -20.56
C GLY A 362 25.13 18.56 -21.89
N MET A 363 24.71 17.81 -22.92
CA MET A 363 24.32 18.38 -24.22
C MET A 363 23.13 19.35 -24.11
N ARG A 364 22.13 19.02 -23.28
CA ARG A 364 20.98 19.90 -23.02
C ARG A 364 21.39 21.21 -22.34
N CYS A 365 22.32 21.16 -21.38
CA CYS A 365 22.87 22.36 -20.72
C CYS A 365 23.64 23.26 -21.68
N LEU A 366 24.25 22.69 -22.73
CA LEU A 366 24.89 23.43 -23.82
C LEU A 366 23.89 23.95 -24.87
N GLY A 367 22.61 23.59 -24.78
CA GLY A 367 21.58 23.94 -25.76
C GLY A 367 21.70 23.20 -27.09
N ILE A 368 22.43 22.07 -27.12
CA ILE A 368 22.64 21.26 -28.32
C ILE A 368 21.70 20.03 -28.26
N PRO A 369 20.93 19.73 -29.32
CA PRO A 369 20.11 18.52 -29.35
C PRO A 369 20.99 17.27 -29.45
N ASN A 370 20.77 16.30 -28.55
CA ASN A 370 21.51 15.03 -28.55
C ASN A 370 21.07 14.14 -29.72
N THR A 371 21.79 14.23 -30.84
CA THR A 371 21.54 13.49 -32.09
C THR A 371 22.78 12.71 -32.48
N ALA A 372 22.63 11.70 -33.34
CA ALA A 372 23.74 10.85 -33.80
C ALA A 372 24.91 11.63 -34.46
N HIS A 373 24.68 12.85 -34.93
CA HIS A 373 25.72 13.73 -35.46
C HIS A 373 26.80 14.08 -34.44
N PHE A 374 26.48 14.05 -33.15
CA PHE A 374 27.40 14.36 -32.05
C PHE A 374 28.05 13.11 -31.44
N ALA A 375 27.87 11.94 -32.06
CA ALA A 375 28.55 10.73 -31.61
C ALA A 375 30.08 10.92 -31.69
N ASN A 376 30.80 10.49 -30.65
CA ASN A 376 32.26 10.64 -30.49
C ASN A 376 32.76 12.06 -30.25
N VAL A 377 31.89 13.06 -30.06
CA VAL A 377 32.31 14.42 -29.70
C VAL A 377 32.40 14.54 -28.18
N THR A 378 33.60 14.77 -27.64
CA THR A 378 33.79 14.88 -26.19
C THR A 378 34.14 16.26 -25.70
N GLN A 379 34.76 17.10 -26.54
CA GLN A 379 35.13 18.46 -26.20
C GLN A 379 33.95 19.41 -26.39
N ILE A 380 33.79 20.35 -25.47
CA ILE A 380 32.68 21.30 -25.50
C ILE A 380 32.83 22.26 -26.69
N GLU A 381 34.07 22.70 -26.97
CA GLU A 381 34.38 23.61 -28.07
C GLU A 381 34.03 23.00 -29.44
N ASP A 382 34.40 21.73 -29.65
CA ASP A 382 34.10 20.99 -30.87
C ASP A 382 32.60 20.77 -31.07
N ALA A 383 31.87 20.48 -29.99
CA ALA A 383 30.42 20.31 -30.03
C ALA A 383 29.70 21.61 -30.45
N LEU A 384 30.12 22.75 -29.90
CA LEU A 384 29.59 24.06 -30.27
C LEU A 384 29.92 24.43 -31.71
N ALA A 385 31.16 24.20 -32.15
CA ALA A 385 31.58 24.47 -33.52
C ALA A 385 30.82 23.60 -34.54
N LEU A 386 30.60 22.33 -34.23
CA LEU A 386 29.81 21.42 -35.06
C LEU A 386 28.33 21.84 -35.10
N TRP A 387 27.77 22.26 -33.96
CA TRP A 387 26.39 22.73 -33.89
C TRP A 387 26.16 23.99 -34.74
N GLU A 388 27.05 24.98 -34.69
CA GLU A 388 26.93 26.18 -35.53
C GLU A 388 27.03 25.86 -37.02
N LYS A 389 27.91 24.93 -37.41
CA LYS A 389 27.97 24.45 -38.80
C LYS A 389 26.67 23.77 -39.23
N LEU A 390 26.13 22.86 -38.42
CA LEU A 390 24.88 22.15 -38.71
C LEU A 390 23.69 23.10 -38.76
N LYS A 391 23.65 24.11 -37.88
CA LYS A 391 22.62 25.14 -37.86
C LYS A 391 22.66 25.98 -39.13
N THR A 392 23.85 26.38 -39.58
CA THR A 392 24.04 27.13 -40.83
C THR A 392 23.63 26.30 -42.05
N GLN A 393 24.04 25.02 -42.11
CA GLN A 393 23.63 24.10 -43.18
C GLN A 393 22.12 23.89 -43.21
N LYS A 394 21.49 23.61 -42.07
CA LYS A 394 20.03 23.47 -41.98
C LYS A 394 19.28 24.76 -42.32
N GLN A 395 19.83 25.93 -41.99
CA GLN A 395 19.25 27.20 -42.39
C GLN A 395 19.37 27.46 -43.89
N ALA A 396 20.45 27.01 -44.53
CA ALA A 396 20.63 27.10 -45.98
C ALA A 396 19.76 26.09 -46.75
N GLU A 397 19.52 24.90 -46.21
CA GLU A 397 18.61 23.90 -46.80
C GLU A 397 17.12 24.21 -46.55
N ARG A 398 16.84 25.06 -45.55
CA ARG A 398 15.46 25.43 -45.22
C ARG A 398 14.96 26.45 -46.24
N TRP A 399 14.11 25.97 -47.14
CA TRP A 399 13.34 26.80 -48.08
C TRP A 399 12.74 28.02 -47.37
N GLN A 400 13.08 29.21 -47.84
CA GLN A 400 12.56 30.48 -47.34
C GLN A 400 11.54 31.04 -48.34
N PRO A 401 10.22 30.89 -48.10
CA PRO A 401 9.20 31.37 -49.04
C PRO A 401 9.30 32.86 -49.35
N GLU A 402 9.74 33.70 -48.39
CA GLU A 402 9.87 35.14 -48.62
C GLU A 402 10.95 35.51 -49.65
N GLN A 403 12.00 34.70 -49.76
CA GLN A 403 13.17 34.99 -50.61
C GLN A 403 13.19 34.15 -51.88
N GLU A 404 12.72 32.91 -51.79
CA GLU A 404 12.86 31.92 -52.87
C GLU A 404 11.54 31.66 -53.61
N GLU A 405 10.37 32.06 -53.07
CA GLU A 405 9.10 31.99 -53.80
C GLU A 405 8.96 33.19 -54.76
N GLU A 406 8.86 32.89 -56.05
CA GLU A 406 8.77 33.88 -57.12
C GLU A 406 7.31 34.13 -57.52
N PHE A 407 6.94 35.41 -57.62
CA PHE A 407 5.65 35.90 -58.10
C PHE A 407 5.85 36.71 -59.39
N GLU A 408 4.91 36.57 -60.32
CA GLU A 408 4.88 37.36 -61.55
C GLU A 408 3.93 38.55 -61.39
N ASP A 409 4.38 39.75 -61.77
CA ASP A 409 3.55 40.96 -61.78
C ASP A 409 2.64 41.04 -63.02
N SER A 410 1.78 42.07 -63.06
CA SER A 410 0.85 42.31 -64.18
C SER A 410 1.54 42.65 -65.50
N LEU A 411 2.86 42.93 -65.47
CA LEU A 411 3.72 43.27 -66.61
C LEU A 411 4.64 42.10 -67.02
N GLY A 412 4.56 40.96 -66.33
CA GLY A 412 5.36 39.77 -66.59
C GLY A 412 6.76 39.77 -65.96
N ASN A 413 7.05 40.67 -65.03
CA ASN A 413 8.32 40.67 -64.29
C ASN A 413 8.23 39.69 -63.10
N VAL A 414 9.27 38.89 -62.94
CA VAL A 414 9.38 37.94 -61.84
C VAL A 414 10.11 38.59 -60.66
N VAL A 415 9.44 38.65 -59.52
CA VAL A 415 9.96 39.20 -58.27
C VAL A 415 9.74 38.22 -57.12
N ASN A 416 10.63 38.20 -56.13
CA ASN A 416 10.41 37.37 -54.95
C ASN A 416 9.16 37.85 -54.17
N ARG A 417 8.58 36.94 -53.38
CA ARG A 417 7.35 37.19 -52.61
C ARG A 417 7.44 38.44 -51.74
N LYS A 418 8.56 38.65 -51.06
CA LYS A 418 8.73 39.82 -50.19
C LYS A 418 8.64 41.13 -50.96
N THR A 419 9.37 41.22 -52.08
CA THR A 419 9.33 42.38 -52.96
C THR A 419 7.94 42.56 -53.58
N TYR A 420 7.27 41.47 -53.97
CA TYR A 420 5.89 41.53 -54.46
C TYR A 420 4.93 42.08 -53.39
N GLU A 421 4.97 41.55 -52.17
CA GLU A 421 4.11 42.02 -51.08
C GLU A 421 4.40 43.48 -50.70
N ASP A 422 5.67 43.90 -50.71
CA ASP A 422 6.06 45.29 -50.44
C ASP A 422 5.60 46.25 -51.55
N LEU A 423 5.78 45.88 -52.82
CA LEU A 423 5.29 46.67 -53.96
C LEU A 423 3.75 46.73 -53.97
N LYS A 424 3.08 45.63 -53.58
CA LYS A 424 1.62 45.59 -53.43
C LYS A 424 1.14 46.54 -52.35
N ARG A 425 1.82 46.58 -51.21
CA ARG A 425 1.52 47.50 -50.10
C ARG A 425 1.76 48.96 -50.47
N GLN A 426 2.75 49.23 -51.33
CA GLN A 426 3.04 50.56 -51.85
C GLN A 426 2.12 50.97 -53.01
N GLY A 427 1.31 50.05 -53.55
CA GLY A 427 0.39 50.31 -54.66
C GLY A 427 1.08 50.39 -56.03
N LEU A 428 2.22 49.70 -56.19
CA LEU A 428 3.10 49.78 -57.37
C LEU A 428 3.03 48.53 -58.28
N LEU A 429 2.04 47.65 -58.10
CA LEU A 429 1.83 46.39 -58.86
C LEU A 429 0.52 46.36 -59.65
#